data_AF-A0A930U5G1-F1
#
_entry.id   AF-A0A930U5G1-F1
#
_cell.length_a   1.000
_cell.length_b   1.000
_cell.length_c   1.000
_cell.angle_alpha   90.00
_cell.angle_beta   90.00
_cell.angle_gamma   90.00
#
_symmetry.space_group_name_H-M   'P 1'
#
loop_
_entity.id
_entity.type
_entity.pdbx_description
1 polymer ?
#
loop_
_entity_poly.entity_id
_entity_poly.type
_entity_poly.pdbx_seq_one_letter_code
_entity_poly.pdbx_strand_id
1 'polypeptide(L)'
;AILLYLAERQGQLPTDLATKAQVYQWVLFANSTLAQGIFIEANREREMPRLLGPLNTLFVHQPFLMGTEFGVADVAVGSLLTYIPVMLNLDLSAYPAVMDYMQRLSSRPAFQRGMGSGG
;
A
#
# COMPACT_ATOMS: atom_id res chain seq x y z
N ALA A 1 -8.46 -5.99 9.61
CA ALA A 1 -9.53 -5.57 10.56
C ALA A 1 -9.08 -4.46 11.51
N ILE A 2 -7.96 -4.59 12.22
CA ILE A 2 -7.48 -3.58 13.21
C ILE A 2 -7.38 -2.17 12.61
N LEU A 3 -6.75 -2.02 11.44
CA LEU A 3 -6.60 -0.71 10.78
C LEU A 3 -7.94 -0.04 10.48
N LEU A 4 -8.93 -0.80 10.00
CA LEU A 4 -10.27 -0.27 9.70
C LEU A 4 -11.00 0.14 10.97
N TYR A 5 -10.90 -0.65 12.04
CA TYR A 5 -11.47 -0.30 13.34
C TYR A 5 -10.88 1.01 13.90
N LEU A 6 -9.55 1.15 13.85
CA LEU A 6 -8.87 2.35 14.31
C LEU A 6 -9.24 3.58 13.47
N ALA A 7 -9.39 3.42 12.16
CA ALA A 7 -9.79 4.49 11.26
C ALA A 7 -11.24 4.91 11.50
N GLU A 8 -12.18 3.97 11.68
CA GLU A 8 -13.58 4.28 12.03
C GLU A 8 -13.65 5.04 13.36
N ARG A 9 -12.97 4.52 14.39
CA ARG A 9 -12.98 5.11 15.74
C ARG A 9 -12.41 6.53 15.77
N GLN A 10 -11.50 6.86 14.84
CA GLN A 10 -10.90 8.19 14.72
C GLN A 10 -11.62 9.10 13.73
N GLY A 11 -12.74 8.66 13.12
CA GLY A 11 -13.45 9.44 12.10
C GLY A 11 -12.65 9.62 10.80
N GLN A 12 -11.68 8.75 10.53
CA GLN A 12 -10.82 8.78 9.34
C GLN A 12 -11.37 7.89 8.19
N LEU A 13 -12.50 7.23 8.41
CA LEU A 13 -13.20 6.51 7.34
C LEU A 13 -14.26 7.41 6.70
N PRO A 14 -14.40 7.35 5.36
CA PRO A 14 -15.47 8.05 4.66
C PRO A 14 -16.86 7.65 5.19
N THR A 15 -17.76 8.62 5.21
CA THR A 15 -19.17 8.41 5.54
C THR A 15 -19.98 7.94 4.34
N ASP A 16 -19.60 8.37 3.13
CA ASP A 16 -20.17 7.88 1.88
C ASP A 16 -19.85 6.40 1.65
N LEU A 17 -20.89 5.62 1.34
CA LEU A 17 -20.78 4.16 1.20
C LEU A 17 -19.86 3.76 0.05
N ALA A 18 -19.92 4.45 -1.09
CA ALA A 18 -19.12 4.10 -2.26
C ALA A 18 -17.63 4.30 -1.98
N THR A 19 -17.27 5.45 -1.39
CA THR A 19 -15.89 5.77 -1.01
C THR A 19 -15.38 4.84 0.09
N LYS A 20 -16.24 4.51 1.08
CA LYS A 20 -15.91 3.55 2.14
C LYS A 20 -15.66 2.14 1.58
N ALA A 21 -16.45 1.71 0.59
CA ALA A 21 -16.25 0.44 -0.09
C ALA A 21 -14.92 0.38 -0.85
N GLN A 22 -14.51 1.48 -1.50
CA GLN A 22 -13.19 1.56 -2.15
C GLN A 22 -12.03 1.43 -1.16
N VAL A 23 -12.15 2.04 0.02
CA VAL A 23 -11.17 1.86 1.10
C VAL A 23 -11.08 0.39 1.52
N TYR A 24 -12.22 -0.28 1.72
CA TYR A 24 -12.25 -1.70 2.06
C TYR A 24 -11.65 -2.57 0.97
N GLN A 25 -11.93 -2.26 -0.29
CA GLN A 25 -11.33 -2.94 -1.44
C GLN A 25 -9.80 -2.86 -1.39
N TRP A 26 -9.21 -1.70 -1.12
CA TRP A 26 -7.75 -1.57 -1.00
C TRP A 26 -7.17 -2.36 0.16
N VAL A 27 -7.85 -2.38 1.31
CA VAL A 27 -7.41 -3.17 2.48
C VAL A 27 -7.51 -4.68 2.19
N LEU A 28 -8.54 -5.12 1.48
CA LEU A 28 -8.67 -6.52 1.05
C LEU A 28 -7.63 -6.88 0.00
N PHE A 29 -7.42 -6.00 -0.99
CA PHE A 29 -6.37 -6.15 -2.00
C PHE A 29 -5.00 -6.32 -1.36
N ALA A 30 -4.65 -5.49 -0.37
CA ALA A 30 -3.38 -5.61 0.37
C ALA A 30 -3.20 -7.01 0.97
N ASN A 31 -4.20 -7.49 1.72
CA ASN A 31 -4.10 -8.71 2.52
C ASN A 31 -4.23 -10.00 1.70
N SER A 32 -5.08 -10.00 0.68
CA SER A 32 -5.49 -11.22 -0.02
C SER A 32 -4.91 -11.32 -1.44
N THR A 33 -4.44 -10.22 -2.02
CA THR A 33 -3.95 -10.21 -3.39
C THR A 33 -2.49 -9.80 -3.46
N LEU A 34 -2.15 -8.61 -2.96
CA LEU A 34 -0.78 -8.10 -3.02
C LEU A 34 0.18 -8.94 -2.19
N ALA A 35 -0.13 -9.20 -0.92
CA ALA A 35 0.72 -10.01 -0.07
C ALA A 35 0.96 -11.41 -0.66
N GLN A 36 -0.11 -12.10 -1.07
CA GLN A 36 0.01 -13.44 -1.64
C GLN A 36 0.74 -13.46 -2.99
N GLY A 37 0.49 -12.48 -3.85
CA GLY A 37 1.11 -12.38 -5.17
C GLY A 37 2.62 -12.17 -5.09
N ILE A 38 3.12 -11.47 -4.07
CA ILE A 38 4.54 -11.13 -3.97
C ILE A 38 5.31 -12.03 -3.00
N PHE A 39 4.75 -12.37 -1.83
CA PHE A 39 5.46 -13.21 -0.86
C PHE A 39 5.59 -14.67 -1.32
N ILE A 40 4.58 -15.21 -2.02
CA ILE A 40 4.64 -16.58 -2.55
C ILE A 40 5.53 -16.59 -3.78
N GLU A 41 6.74 -17.13 -3.66
CA GLU A 41 7.76 -17.13 -4.71
C GLU A 41 7.25 -17.69 -6.04
N ALA A 42 6.50 -18.80 -6.01
CA ALA A 42 5.93 -19.41 -7.21
C ALA A 42 4.94 -18.52 -7.99
N ASN A 43 4.34 -17.52 -7.33
CA ASN A 43 3.43 -16.55 -7.96
C ASN A 43 4.16 -15.29 -8.42
N ARG A 44 5.27 -14.95 -7.76
CA ARG A 44 5.87 -13.61 -7.78
C ARG A 44 6.19 -13.11 -9.17
N GLU A 45 6.88 -13.92 -9.97
CA GLU A 45 7.30 -13.52 -11.32
C GLU A 45 6.09 -13.17 -12.22
N ARG A 46 5.01 -13.94 -12.11
CA ARG A 46 3.78 -13.74 -12.90
C ARG A 46 2.93 -12.59 -12.38
N GLU A 47 2.80 -12.46 -11.06
CA GLU A 47 1.89 -11.51 -10.43
C GLU A 47 2.49 -10.11 -10.26
N MET A 48 3.81 -9.98 -10.10
CA MET A 48 4.46 -8.67 -9.92
C MET A 48 4.07 -7.66 -11.00
N PRO A 49 4.19 -7.95 -12.30
CA PRO A 49 3.79 -6.99 -13.34
C PRO A 49 2.29 -6.65 -13.33
N ARG A 50 1.44 -7.64 -12.98
CA ARG A 50 -0.02 -7.47 -12.94
C ARG A 50 -0.49 -6.63 -11.76
N LEU A 51 0.25 -6.66 -10.66
CA LEU A 51 -0.07 -5.92 -9.44
C LEU A 51 0.58 -4.55 -9.43
N LEU A 52 1.88 -4.47 -9.77
CA LEU A 52 2.64 -3.23 -9.70
C LEU A 52 2.45 -2.35 -10.93
N GLY A 53 2.15 -2.91 -12.11
CA GLY A 53 1.87 -2.12 -13.31
C GLY A 53 0.71 -1.14 -13.13
N PRO A 54 -0.50 -1.61 -12.74
CA PRO A 54 -1.63 -0.73 -12.46
C PRO A 54 -1.37 0.26 -11.32
N LEU A 55 -0.69 -0.16 -10.25
CA LEU A 55 -0.32 0.74 -9.15
C LEU A 55 0.63 1.84 -9.62
N ASN A 56 1.61 1.50 -10.47
CA ASN A 56 2.53 2.47 -11.05
C ASN A 56 1.78 3.49 -11.90
N THR A 57 0.86 3.04 -12.77
CA THR A 57 0.00 3.93 -13.54
C THR A 57 -0.86 4.82 -12.64
N LEU A 58 -1.42 4.28 -11.56
CA LEU A 58 -2.21 5.05 -10.59
C LEU A 58 -1.36 6.17 -9.98
N PHE A 59 -0.15 5.86 -9.49
CA PHE A 59 0.70 6.83 -8.81
C PHE A 59 1.31 7.90 -9.72
N VAL A 60 1.28 7.70 -11.05
CA VAL A 60 1.57 8.78 -12.01
C VAL A 60 0.53 9.90 -11.92
N HIS A 61 -0.73 9.58 -11.60
CA HIS A 61 -1.85 10.52 -11.66
C HIS A 61 -2.22 11.09 -10.29
N GLN A 62 -1.91 10.38 -9.21
CA GLN A 62 -2.29 10.76 -7.86
C GLN A 62 -1.25 10.34 -6.82
N PRO A 63 -1.07 11.12 -5.74
CA PRO A 63 -0.02 10.86 -4.76
C PRO A 63 -0.31 9.72 -3.77
N PHE A 64 -1.58 9.33 -3.61
CA PHE A 64 -2.05 8.29 -2.68
C PHE A 64 -3.13 7.43 -3.32
N LEU A 65 -3.50 6.29 -2.71
CA LEU A 65 -4.43 5.32 -3.32
C LEU A 65 -5.84 5.83 -3.54
N MET A 66 -6.28 6.77 -2.71
CA MET A 66 -7.62 7.35 -2.75
C MET A 66 -7.62 8.80 -3.26
N GLY A 67 -6.55 9.22 -3.95
CA GLY A 67 -6.42 10.55 -4.53
C GLY A 67 -5.31 11.36 -3.87
N THR A 68 -5.64 12.55 -3.39
CA THR A 68 -4.67 13.54 -2.88
C THR A 68 -4.37 13.41 -1.40
N GLU A 69 -5.20 12.69 -0.65
CA GLU A 69 -5.08 12.54 0.80
C GLU A 69 -4.59 11.15 1.20
N PHE A 70 -3.69 11.11 2.17
CA PHE A 70 -3.25 9.87 2.77
C PHE A 70 -4.33 9.28 3.67
N GLY A 71 -4.58 7.97 3.56
CA GLY A 71 -5.55 7.28 4.41
C GLY A 71 -5.18 5.85 4.78
N VAL A 72 -6.16 5.13 5.33
CA VAL A 72 -5.98 3.74 5.77
C VAL A 72 -5.66 2.78 4.62
N ALA A 73 -6.08 3.09 3.39
CA ALA A 73 -5.69 2.35 2.19
C ALA A 73 -4.17 2.39 2.00
N ASP A 74 -3.55 3.57 2.14
CA ASP A 74 -2.11 3.76 2.02
C ASP A 74 -1.34 3.11 3.18
N VAL A 75 -1.91 3.09 4.39
CA VAL A 75 -1.33 2.31 5.50
C VAL A 75 -1.29 0.83 5.13
N ALA A 76 -2.38 0.27 4.61
CA ALA A 76 -2.48 -1.16 4.33
C ALA A 76 -1.58 -1.61 3.16
N VAL A 77 -1.66 -0.93 2.02
CA VAL A 77 -0.89 -1.29 0.82
C VAL A 77 0.53 -0.76 0.89
N GLY A 78 0.71 0.48 1.33
CA GLY A 78 2.01 1.15 1.34
C GLY A 78 3.01 0.55 2.32
N SER A 79 2.53 0.05 3.47
CA SER A 79 3.40 -0.69 4.40
C SER A 79 3.95 -1.96 3.74
N LEU A 80 3.11 -2.71 3.02
CA LEU A 80 3.57 -3.90 2.27
C LEU A 80 4.56 -3.53 1.18
N LEU A 81 4.26 -2.52 0.35
CA LEU A 81 5.15 -2.07 -0.72
C LEU A 81 6.50 -1.59 -0.21
N THR A 82 6.55 -1.04 1.01
CA THR A 82 7.82 -0.58 1.59
C THR A 82 8.62 -1.73 2.22
N TYR A 83 7.97 -2.69 2.88
CA TYR A 83 8.65 -3.78 3.57
C TYR A 83 9.11 -4.91 2.64
N ILE A 84 8.27 -5.27 1.67
CA ILE A 84 8.48 -6.44 0.80
C ILE A 84 9.81 -6.38 0.04
N PRO A 85 10.18 -5.26 -0.62
CA PRO A 85 11.42 -5.19 -1.37
C PRO A 85 12.65 -5.33 -0.48
N VAL A 86 12.60 -4.82 0.75
CA VAL A 86 13.68 -4.95 1.73
C VAL A 86 13.82 -6.41 2.19
N MET A 87 12.70 -7.07 2.51
CA MET A 87 12.70 -8.44 3.00
C MET A 87 13.09 -9.47 1.92
N LEU A 88 12.71 -9.23 0.68
CA LEU A 88 12.89 -10.17 -0.44
C LEU A 88 13.98 -9.74 -1.44
N ASN A 89 14.66 -8.62 -1.17
CA ASN A 89 15.67 -8.00 -2.04
C ASN A 89 15.18 -7.84 -3.49
N LEU A 90 13.97 -7.31 -3.67
CA LEU A 90 13.35 -7.14 -4.99
C LEU A 90 13.75 -5.83 -5.65
N ASP A 91 14.04 -5.89 -6.95
CA ASP A 91 14.18 -4.71 -7.78
C ASP A 91 12.82 -4.22 -8.28
N LEU A 92 12.52 -2.95 -8.00
CA LEU A 92 11.30 -2.27 -8.45
C LEU A 92 11.60 -1.14 -9.45
N SER A 93 12.80 -1.10 -10.03
CA SER A 93 13.24 -0.08 -11.00
C SER A 93 12.28 0.11 -12.19
N ALA A 94 11.55 -0.93 -12.58
CA ALA A 94 10.52 -0.89 -13.62
C ALA A 94 9.25 -0.11 -13.22
N TYR A 95 9.08 0.25 -11.93
CA TYR A 95 7.89 0.89 -11.37
C TYR A 95 8.27 2.19 -10.62
N PRO A 96 8.78 3.22 -11.32
CA PRO A 96 9.31 4.43 -10.67
C PRO A 96 8.26 5.20 -9.84
N ALA A 97 7.00 5.26 -10.26
CA ALA A 97 5.96 5.94 -9.49
C ALA A 97 5.60 5.18 -8.21
N VAL A 98 5.74 3.85 -8.21
CA VAL A 98 5.64 3.04 -6.97
C VAL A 98 6.80 3.35 -6.03
N MET A 99 8.02 3.46 -6.55
CA MET A 99 9.19 3.84 -5.75
C MET A 99 9.03 5.24 -5.15
N ASP A 100 8.58 6.22 -5.93
CA ASP A 100 8.31 7.59 -5.45
C ASP A 100 7.23 7.60 -4.36
N TYR A 101 6.17 6.80 -4.53
CA TYR A 101 5.14 6.60 -3.53
C TYR A 101 5.71 5.99 -2.23
N MET A 102 6.55 4.96 -2.32
CA MET A 102 7.22 4.36 -1.16
C MET A 102 8.13 5.37 -0.44
N GLN A 103 8.87 6.19 -1.18
CA GLN A 103 9.71 7.25 -0.61
C GLN A 103 8.85 8.29 0.12
N ARG A 104 7.72 8.71 -0.48
CA ARG A 104 6.77 9.64 0.13
C ARG A 104 6.23 9.12 1.45
N LEU A 105 5.88 7.84 1.52
CA LEU A 105 5.44 7.21 2.77
C LEU A 105 6.56 7.13 3.81
N SER A 106 7.75 6.70 3.37
CA SER A 106 8.93 6.54 4.24
C SER A 106 9.42 7.85 4.84
N SER A 107 9.13 8.98 4.19
CA SER A 107 9.49 10.32 4.67
C SER A 107 8.58 10.82 5.81
N ARG A 108 7.48 10.13 6.12
CA ARG A 108 6.52 10.59 7.14
C ARG A 108 6.99 10.21 8.55
N PRO A 109 7.02 11.15 9.52
CA PRO A 109 7.47 10.85 10.88
C PRO A 109 6.71 9.72 11.58
N ALA A 110 5.41 9.58 11.30
CA ALA A 110 4.61 8.47 11.84
C ALA A 110 5.07 7.11 11.30
N PHE A 111 5.47 7.05 10.04
CA PHE A 111 5.92 5.82 9.39
C PHE A 111 7.32 5.42 9.88
N GLN A 112 8.24 6.39 10.01
CA GLN A 112 9.57 6.16 10.58
C GLN A 112 9.51 5.61 12.01
N ARG A 113 8.60 6.14 12.84
CA ARG A 113 8.37 5.60 14.20
C ARG A 113 7.85 4.17 14.18
N GLY A 114 7.00 3.82 13.22
CA GLY A 114 6.45 2.47 13.09
C GLY A 114 7.44 1.44 12.56
N MET A 115 8.31 1.82 11.61
CA MET A 115 9.34 0.92 11.07
C MET A 115 10.57 0.81 11.97
N GLY A 116 10.96 1.90 12.66
CA GLY A 116 12.14 1.94 13.52
C GLY A 116 12.04 1.10 14.80
N SER A 117 10.85 0.59 15.14
CA SER A 117 10.63 -0.28 16.30
C SER A 117 10.62 -1.78 15.97
N GLY A 118 10.86 -2.16 14.70
CA GLY A 118 10.81 -3.55 14.22
C GLY A 118 12.17 -4.19 13.93
N GLY A 119 13.27 -3.60 14.40
CA GLY A 119 14.63 -4.12 14.31
C GLY A 119 15.15 -4.64 15.65
#